data_AF-A0A1B6JU00-F1
#
_entry.id   AF-A0A1B6JU00-F1
#
_cell.length_a   1.000
_cell.length_b   1.000
_cell.length_c   1.000
_cell.angle_alpha   90.00
_cell.angle_beta   90.00
_cell.angle_gamma   90.00
#
_symmetry.space_group_name_H-M   'P 1'
#
loop_
_entity.id
_entity.type
_entity.pdbx_description
1 polymer ?
#
loop_
_entity_poly.entity_id
_entity_poly.type
_entity_poly.pdbx_seq_one_letter_code
_entity_poly.pdbx_strand_id
1 'polypeptide(L)'
;IDFNGNMLDENWEQSADELVNCDDDDFISIVNKLFRQNSNCTNMQDSIYGNVIIGRDTRESGTGLSSNIREVLGEMRCKVFDYEVVTCPEMHFLIRKCNEAGEM
;
A
#
# COMPACT_ATOMS: atom_id res chain seq x y z
N ILE A 1 -1.30 -0.27 7.58
CA ILE A 1 -0.38 -0.60 8.69
C ILE A 1 0.96 -0.05 8.28
N ASP A 2 1.57 0.77 9.12
CA ASP A 2 2.85 1.42 8.86
C ASP A 2 4.03 0.44 9.08
N PHE A 3 5.25 0.80 8.66
CA PHE A 3 6.44 -0.06 8.67
C PHE A 3 6.76 -0.67 10.06
N ASN A 4 6.39 0.03 11.13
CA ASN A 4 6.60 -0.39 12.52
C ASN A 4 5.50 -1.35 13.04
N GLY A 5 4.51 -1.68 12.23
CA GLY A 5 3.35 -2.48 12.63
C GLY A 5 2.30 -1.70 13.41
N ASN A 6 2.28 -0.37 13.37
CA ASN A 6 1.20 0.44 13.92
C ASN A 6 0.19 0.83 12.83
N MET A 7 -0.87 1.53 13.22
CA MET A 7 -1.75 2.19 12.26
C MET A 7 -0.97 3.23 11.45
N LEU A 8 -1.48 3.51 10.25
CA LEU A 8 -0.91 4.55 9.40
C LEU A 8 -1.11 5.92 10.09
N ASP A 9 -0.17 6.84 9.88
CA ASP A 9 -0.29 8.20 10.41
C ASP A 9 -1.51 8.91 9.81
N GLU A 10 -2.23 9.68 10.63
CA GLU A 10 -3.48 10.37 10.26
C GLU A 10 -3.30 11.28 9.02
N ASN A 11 -2.10 11.82 8.79
CA ASN A 11 -1.82 12.63 7.61
C ASN A 11 -2.00 11.86 6.29
N TRP A 12 -1.82 10.54 6.31
CA TRP A 12 -2.07 9.70 5.13
C TRP A 12 -3.54 9.37 4.92
N GLU A 13 -4.39 9.50 5.94
CA GLU A 13 -5.83 9.28 5.79
C GLU A 13 -6.43 10.31 4.82
N GLN A 14 -5.99 11.56 4.89
CA GLN A 14 -6.40 12.60 3.93
C GLN A 14 -5.96 12.27 2.50
N SER A 15 -4.76 11.71 2.34
CA SER A 15 -4.25 11.29 1.03
C SER A 15 -5.06 10.13 0.46
N ALA A 16 -5.47 9.18 1.30
CA ALA A 16 -6.33 8.07 0.91
C ALA A 16 -7.74 8.55 0.53
N ASP A 17 -8.30 9.49 1.29
CA ASP A 17 -9.61 10.08 1.00
C ASP A 17 -9.62 10.83 -0.34
N GLU A 18 -8.54 11.57 -0.67
CA GLU A 18 -8.41 12.21 -1.98
C GLU A 18 -8.34 11.20 -3.13
N LEU A 19 -7.64 10.08 -2.95
CA LEU A 19 -7.50 9.03 -3.96
C LEU A 19 -8.78 8.25 -4.22
N VAL A 20 -9.58 7.97 -3.19
CA VAL A 20 -10.81 7.17 -3.34
C VAL A 20 -11.96 7.99 -3.91
N ASN A 21 -11.96 9.31 -3.70
CA ASN A 21 -13.01 10.21 -4.18
C ASN A 21 -12.70 10.88 -5.52
N CYS A 22 -11.58 10.58 -6.17
CA CYS A 22 -11.26 11.15 -7.47
C CYS A 22 -11.91 10.37 -8.62
N ASP A 23 -12.10 11.06 -9.74
CA ASP A 23 -12.49 10.41 -10.99
C ASP A 23 -11.33 9.55 -11.53
N ASP A 24 -11.65 8.45 -12.22
CA ASP A 24 -10.65 7.53 -12.79
C ASP A 24 -9.68 8.25 -13.74
N ASP A 25 -10.17 9.25 -14.50
CA ASP A 25 -9.38 10.08 -15.41
C ASP A 25 -8.33 10.93 -14.67
N ASP A 26 -8.60 11.29 -13.41
CA ASP A 26 -7.74 12.13 -12.57
C ASP A 26 -6.82 11.32 -11.64
N PHE A 27 -7.03 10.00 -11.52
CA PHE A 27 -6.30 9.13 -10.58
C PHE A 27 -4.78 9.29 -10.67
N ILE A 28 -4.22 9.19 -11.88
CA ILE A 28 -2.77 9.31 -12.10
C ILE A 28 -2.26 10.71 -11.75
N SER A 29 -3.05 11.75 -12.02
CA SER A 29 -2.70 13.13 -11.68
C SER A 29 -2.59 13.32 -10.17
N ILE A 30 -3.57 12.77 -9.43
CA ILE A 30 -3.64 12.85 -7.97
C ILE A 30 -2.54 12.01 -7.32
N VAL A 31 -2.29 10.78 -7.79
CA VAL A 31 -1.15 9.97 -7.34
C VAL A 31 0.17 10.75 -7.48
N ASN A 32 0.40 11.40 -8.62
CA ASN A 32 1.62 12.20 -8.83
C ASN A 32 1.67 13.44 -7.93
N LYS A 33 0.53 14.10 -7.69
CA LYS A 33 0.42 15.23 -6.76
C LYS A 33 0.79 14.79 -5.33
N LEU A 34 0.18 13.71 -4.83
CA LEU A 34 0.42 13.18 -3.49
C LEU A 34 1.88 12.71 -3.33
N PHE A 35 2.44 12.09 -4.36
CA PHE A 35 3.84 11.70 -4.38
C PHE A 35 4.79 12.90 -4.21
N ARG A 36 4.54 14.00 -4.92
CA ARG A 36 5.36 15.23 -4.82
C ARG A 36 5.18 15.96 -3.49
N GLN A 37 4.01 15.85 -2.87
CA GLN A 37 3.75 16.45 -1.55
C GLN A 37 4.44 15.69 -0.41
N ASN A 38 4.50 14.36 -0.52
CA ASN A 38 4.97 13.49 0.55
C ASN A 38 6.40 12.95 0.34
N SER A 39 7.02 13.22 -0.81
CA SER A 39 8.40 12.82 -1.10
C SER A 39 9.25 14.00 -1.54
N ASN A 40 10.55 13.95 -1.23
CA ASN A 40 11.55 14.86 -1.81
C ASN A 40 11.89 14.51 -3.28
N CYS A 41 11.15 13.59 -3.91
CA CYS A 41 11.38 13.12 -5.26
C CYS A 41 10.45 13.83 -6.24
N THR A 42 10.98 14.21 -7.40
CA THR A 42 10.25 15.01 -8.39
C THR A 42 9.29 14.19 -9.26
N ASN A 43 9.52 12.89 -9.38
CA ASN A 43 8.72 11.99 -10.20
C ASN A 43 8.72 10.55 -9.66
N MET A 44 7.56 9.88 -9.74
CA MET A 44 7.37 8.49 -9.27
C MET A 44 8.21 7.48 -10.05
N GLN A 45 8.53 7.79 -11.31
CA GLN A 45 9.34 6.94 -12.19
C GLN A 45 10.83 6.86 -11.80
N ASP A 46 11.35 7.80 -11.01
CA ASP A 46 12.79 7.94 -10.80
C ASP A 46 13.31 7.27 -9.53
N SER A 47 12.47 6.85 -8.57
CA SER A 47 13.02 6.48 -7.25
C SER A 47 12.34 5.43 -6.38
N ILE A 48 11.14 4.88 -6.65
CA ILE A 48 10.48 4.07 -5.60
C ILE A 48 10.05 2.68 -6.09
N TYR A 49 10.77 1.67 -5.61
CA TYR A 49 10.28 0.31 -5.48
C TYR A 49 9.66 0.18 -4.09
N GLY A 50 8.33 0.15 -3.98
CA GLY A 50 7.65 -0.09 -2.71
C GLY A 50 7.52 -1.59 -2.45
N ASN A 51 7.86 -2.04 -1.24
CA ASN A 51 7.54 -3.39 -0.78
C ASN A 51 6.27 -3.33 0.06
N VAL A 52 5.23 -4.07 -0.34
CA VAL A 52 3.92 -4.07 0.32
C VAL A 52 3.55 -5.49 0.71
N ILE A 53 3.21 -5.70 1.98
CA ILE A 53 2.60 -6.94 2.46
C ILE A 53 1.09 -6.79 2.40
N ILE A 54 0.39 -7.79 1.86
CA ILE A 54 -1.07 -7.89 1.91
C ILE A 54 -1.50 -9.19 2.57
N GLY A 55 -2.70 -9.16 3.15
CA GLY A 55 -3.36 -10.29 3.78
C GLY A 55 -4.83 -9.96 3.96
N ARG A 56 -5.66 -11.00 4.09
CA ARG A 56 -7.13 -10.88 4.16
C ARG A 56 -7.71 -11.78 5.23
N ASP A 57 -8.94 -11.48 5.62
CA ASP A 57 -9.74 -12.40 6.42
C ASP A 57 -10.37 -13.51 5.54
N THR A 58 -11.33 -14.22 6.10
CA THR A 58 -12.02 -15.34 5.44
C THR A 58 -13.21 -14.92 4.56
N ARG A 59 -13.46 -13.63 4.37
CA ARG A 59 -14.57 -13.17 3.53
C ARG A 59 -14.32 -13.54 2.07
N GLU A 60 -15.38 -13.99 1.40
CA GLU A 60 -15.34 -14.43 -0.01
C GLU A 60 -14.77 -13.33 -0.94
N SER A 61 -15.20 -12.08 -0.72
CA SER A 61 -14.74 -10.90 -1.47
C SER A 61 -13.24 -10.64 -1.35
N GLY A 62 -12.58 -11.17 -0.31
CA GLY A 62 -11.17 -10.90 -0.05
C GLY A 62 -10.26 -11.38 -1.17
N THR A 63 -10.60 -12.49 -1.83
CA THR A 63 -9.80 -13.03 -2.95
C THR A 63 -9.74 -12.07 -4.14
N GLY A 64 -10.89 -11.51 -4.54
CA GLY A 64 -10.98 -10.51 -5.60
C GLY A 64 -10.27 -9.22 -5.24
N LEU A 65 -10.45 -8.73 -4.01
CA LEU A 65 -9.78 -7.51 -3.55
C LEU A 65 -8.25 -7.65 -3.52
N SER A 66 -7.72 -8.76 -2.99
CA SER A 66 -6.28 -9.04 -2.99
C SER A 66 -5.71 -9.09 -4.41
N SER A 67 -6.45 -9.68 -5.36
CA SER A 67 -6.06 -9.72 -6.77
C SER A 67 -5.98 -8.33 -7.38
N ASN A 68 -7.01 -7.50 -7.19
CA ASN A 68 -7.05 -6.13 -7.72
C ASN A 68 -5.94 -5.27 -7.13
N ILE A 69 -5.68 -5.38 -5.82
CA ILE A 69 -4.58 -4.66 -5.16
C ILE A 69 -3.24 -5.05 -5.78
N ARG A 70 -3.01 -6.35 -6.03
CA ARG A 70 -1.78 -6.85 -6.63
C ARG A 70 -1.58 -6.34 -8.07
N GLU A 71 -2.66 -6.26 -8.84
CA GLU A 71 -2.63 -5.74 -10.22
C GLU A 71 -2.21 -4.27 -10.24
N VAL A 72 -2.93 -3.42 -9.51
CA VAL A 72 -2.65 -1.97 -9.44
C VAL A 72 -1.25 -1.69 -8.90
N LEU A 73 -0.86 -2.34 -7.80
CA LEU A 73 0.47 -2.15 -7.23
C LEU A 73 1.58 -2.68 -8.14
N GLY A 74 1.30 -3.74 -8.92
CA GLY A 74 2.21 -4.27 -9.93
C GLY A 74 2.48 -3.26 -11.04
N GLU A 75 1.45 -2.56 -11.52
CA GLU A 75 1.59 -1.47 -12.50
C GLU A 75 2.38 -0.28 -11.93
N MET A 76 2.23 -0.02 -10.63
CA MET A 76 3.00 0.99 -9.89
C MET A 76 4.43 0.57 -9.54
N ARG A 77 4.91 -0.58 -10.06
CA ARG A 77 6.26 -1.15 -9.81
C ARG A 77 6.54 -1.47 -8.34
N CYS A 78 5.48 -1.71 -7.55
CA CYS A 78 5.60 -2.21 -6.18
C CYS A 78 5.70 -3.74 -6.17
N LYS A 79 6.50 -4.27 -5.25
CA LYS A 79 6.56 -5.71 -4.98
C LYS A 79 5.56 -6.06 -3.89
N VAL A 80 4.62 -6.92 -4.22
CA VAL A 80 3.55 -7.35 -3.31
C VAL A 80 3.85 -8.74 -2.76
N PHE A 81 3.82 -8.88 -1.45
CA PHE A 81 3.93 -10.15 -0.72
C PHE A 81 2.55 -10.49 -0.15
N ASP A 82 1.89 -11.50 -0.72
CA ASP A 82 0.55 -11.92 -0.29
C ASP A 82 0.65 -13.13 0.66
N TYR A 83 0.20 -12.94 1.90
CA TYR A 83 0.13 -13.98 2.92
C TYR A 83 -1.25 -14.65 3.01
N GLU A 84 -2.13 -14.38 2.05
CA GLU A 84 -3.48 -14.92 1.95
C GLU A 84 -4.30 -14.67 3.23
N VAL A 85 -4.72 -15.73 3.92
CA VAL A 85 -5.59 -15.63 5.10
C VAL A 85 -4.73 -15.40 6.35
N VAL A 86 -4.86 -14.21 6.93
CA VAL A 86 -4.17 -13.80 8.16
C VAL A 86 -5.13 -13.04 9.07
N THR A 87 -4.94 -13.16 10.37
CA THR A 87 -5.64 -12.30 11.33
C THR A 87 -5.02 -10.90 11.34
N CYS A 88 -5.79 -9.91 11.78
CA CYS A 88 -5.29 -8.54 11.90
C CYS A 88 -4.02 -8.45 12.79
N PRO A 89 -3.97 -9.06 14.00
CA PRO A 89 -2.75 -9.04 14.80
C PRO A 89 -1.54 -9.73 14.14
N GLU A 90 -1.75 -10.83 13.40
CA GLU A 90 -0.68 -11.48 12.63
C GLU A 90 -0.13 -10.55 11.54
N MET A 91 -1.01 -9.80 10.86
CA MET A 91 -0.60 -8.82 9.86
C MET A 91 0.30 -7.72 10.46
N HIS A 92 -0.10 -7.15 11.60
CA HIS A 92 0.71 -6.16 12.32
C HIS A 92 2.08 -6.73 12.73
N PHE A 93 2.11 -7.98 13.20
CA PHE A 93 3.34 -8.67 13.58
C PHE A 93 4.26 -8.92 12.38
N LEU A 94 3.72 -9.44 11.27
CA LEU A 94 4.47 -9.75 10.04
C LEU A 94 5.15 -8.49 9.51
N ILE A 95 4.41 -7.39 9.35
CA ILE A 95 4.96 -6.12 8.85
C ILE A 95 6.11 -5.64 9.71
N ARG A 96 5.93 -5.61 11.04
CA ARG A 96 6.98 -5.18 11.95
C ARG A 96 8.22 -6.07 11.84
N LYS A 97 8.05 -7.39 11.80
CA LYS A 97 9.18 -8.34 11.80
C LYS A 97 9.94 -8.37 10.49
N CYS A 98 9.25 -8.31 9.35
CA CYS A 98 9.92 -8.26 8.06
C CYS A 98 10.75 -6.97 7.90
N ASN A 99 10.26 -5.83 8.42
CA ASN A 99 11.03 -4.57 8.44
C ASN A 99 12.21 -4.62 9.43
N GLU A 100 12.03 -5.17 10.63
CA GLU A 100 13.12 -5.34 11.62
C GLU A 100 14.23 -6.28 11.12
N ALA A 101 13.89 -7.29 10.31
CA ALA A 101 14.83 -8.25 9.75
C ALA A 101 15.57 -7.77 8.48
N GLY A 102 15.12 -6.66 7.87
CA GLY A 102 15.65 -6.17 6.60
C GLY A 102 15.32 -7.09 5.41
N GLU A 103 14.23 -7.86 5.52
CA GLU A 103 13.75 -8.76 4.46
C GLU A 103 12.92 -8.03 3.39
N MET A 104 12.72 -6.72 3.58
CA MET A 104 11.98 -5.78 2.72
C MET A 104 12.68 -4.44 2.65
#